data_AF-A0A919EPT8-F1
#
_entry.id   AF-A0A919EPT8-F1
#
_cell.length_a   1.000
_cell.length_b   1.000
_cell.length_c   1.000
_cell.angle_alpha   90.00
_cell.angle_beta   90.00
_cell.angle_gamma   90.00
#
_symmetry.space_group_name_H-M   'P 1'
#
loop_
_entity.id
_entity.type
_entity.pdbx_description
1 polymer ?
#
loop_
_entity_poly.entity_id
_entity_poly.type
_entity_poly.pdbx_seq_one_letter_code
_entity_poly.pdbx_strand_id
1 'polypeptide(L)'
;MKRLLAFTLGILTAIGGFVDIGDLVASSLVGARFGFSLVWVLLVGVVGICVYAEMAGRVAAVAGRPTFDLVRERLGPRTALANLVGSLLVTGLTLAAELAGVALAIELISSVAHLLWVPLVGLAVWLVIWRTRFETMERVFGLAGLALVVFVVAVFRLDPSWGSVLERITHPEVPHGEGLPTYFYYAIALFASAMTPYEVFFFSSGGIEEKWKRKDLVTARATSSSVSPSAASSPCRSWRRRRCCCTRRGSRWTTCPRWSSRWATPWGSSGWASS
;
A
#
# COMPACT_ATOMS: atom_id res chain seq x y z
N MET A 1 -8.65 -8.21 -28.97
CA MET A 1 -9.36 -8.63 -27.74
C MET A 1 -8.43 -9.22 -26.67
N LYS A 2 -7.65 -10.28 -26.93
CA LYS A 2 -6.78 -10.91 -25.90
C LYS A 2 -5.74 -9.97 -25.26
N ARG A 3 -5.15 -9.04 -26.03
CA ARG A 3 -4.19 -8.05 -25.50
C ARG A 3 -4.85 -7.00 -24.60
N LEU A 4 -6.07 -6.58 -24.92
CA LEU A 4 -6.81 -5.57 -24.13
C LEU A 4 -7.32 -6.15 -22.80
N LEU A 5 -7.75 -7.42 -22.80
CA LEU A 5 -8.16 -8.11 -21.57
C LEU A 5 -6.97 -8.44 -20.66
N ALA A 6 -5.87 -8.94 -21.21
CA ALA A 6 -4.64 -9.16 -20.41
C ALA A 6 -4.11 -7.84 -19.84
N PHE A 7 -4.30 -6.76 -20.58
CA PHE A 7 -3.96 -5.41 -20.18
C PHE A 7 -4.82 -4.94 -19.00
N THR A 8 -6.14 -4.91 -19.14
CA THR A 8 -7.04 -4.47 -18.06
C THR A 8 -6.94 -5.34 -16.81
N LEU A 9 -6.76 -6.66 -16.98
CA LEU A 9 -6.51 -7.54 -15.84
C LEU A 9 -5.21 -7.18 -15.12
N GLY A 10 -4.11 -6.95 -15.84
CA GLY A 10 -2.84 -6.54 -15.24
C GLY A 10 -2.94 -5.24 -14.44
N ILE A 11 -3.77 -4.30 -14.90
CA ILE A 11 -4.06 -3.04 -14.21
C ILE A 11 -4.86 -3.28 -12.94
N LEU A 12 -5.95 -4.05 -13.03
CA LEU A 12 -6.79 -4.39 -11.89
C LEU A 12 -6.00 -5.13 -10.81
N THR A 13 -5.10 -6.04 -11.20
CA THR A 13 -4.22 -6.73 -10.26
C THR A 13 -3.21 -5.78 -9.59
N ALA A 14 -2.77 -4.74 -10.30
CA ALA A 14 -1.87 -3.74 -9.74
C ALA A 14 -2.61 -2.79 -8.78
N ILE A 15 -3.81 -2.33 -9.14
CA ILE A 15 -4.63 -1.43 -8.31
C ILE A 15 -5.14 -2.13 -7.05
N GLY A 16 -5.56 -3.39 -7.16
CA GLY A 16 -6.13 -4.13 -6.04
C GLY A 16 -5.19 -4.39 -4.86
N GLY A 17 -3.89 -4.21 -5.04
CA GLY A 17 -2.92 -4.23 -3.93
C GLY A 17 -2.88 -2.95 -3.10
N PHE A 18 -3.54 -1.87 -3.53
CA PHE A 18 -3.50 -0.55 -2.90
C PHE A 18 -4.85 -0.08 -2.35
N VAL A 19 -5.91 -0.85 -2.55
CA VAL A 19 -7.23 -0.53 -1.97
C VAL A 19 -7.32 -1.22 -0.62
N ASP A 20 -7.22 -0.44 0.43
CA ASP A 20 -7.35 -0.86 1.82
C ASP A 20 -8.80 -0.71 2.33
N ILE A 21 -9.13 -1.42 3.41
CA ILE A 21 -10.46 -1.40 4.02
C ILE A 21 -10.83 0.00 4.51
N GLY A 22 -9.84 0.80 4.89
CA GLY A 22 -10.02 2.18 5.33
C GLY A 22 -10.67 3.03 4.24
N ASP A 23 -10.16 2.93 3.00
CA ASP A 23 -10.72 3.62 1.86
C ASP A 23 -12.13 3.10 1.50
N LEU A 24 -12.33 1.78 1.53
CA LEU A 24 -13.64 1.18 1.25
C LEU A 24 -14.71 1.63 2.25
N VAL A 25 -14.38 1.67 3.55
CA VAL A 25 -15.31 2.09 4.62
C VAL A 25 -15.58 3.58 4.52
N ALA A 26 -14.55 4.42 4.33
CA ALA A 26 -14.71 5.86 4.18
C ALA A 26 -15.57 6.21 2.96
N SER A 27 -15.27 5.62 1.80
CA SER A 27 -16.03 5.82 0.57
C SER A 27 -17.48 5.34 0.68
N SER A 28 -17.71 4.19 1.33
CA SER A 28 -19.07 3.66 1.54
C SER A 28 -19.88 4.54 2.49
N LEU A 29 -19.28 5.01 3.58
CA LEU A 29 -19.95 5.84 4.57
C LEU A 29 -20.27 7.24 4.00
N VAL A 30 -19.32 7.83 3.27
CA VAL A 30 -19.54 9.10 2.58
C VAL A 30 -20.60 8.97 1.50
N GLY A 31 -20.55 7.91 0.68
CA GLY A 31 -21.57 7.66 -0.34
C GLY A 31 -22.97 7.46 0.24
N ALA A 32 -23.09 6.75 1.37
CA ALA A 32 -24.37 6.55 2.04
C ALA A 32 -24.95 7.83 2.66
N ARG A 33 -24.10 8.72 3.18
CA ARG A 33 -24.51 9.94 3.89
C ARG A 33 -24.67 11.16 3.01
N PHE A 34 -23.76 11.35 2.05
CA PHE A 34 -23.69 12.54 1.19
C PHE A 34 -24.01 12.24 -0.28
N GLY A 35 -24.32 11.00 -0.64
CA GLY A 35 -24.54 10.59 -2.02
C GLY A 35 -23.32 10.93 -2.88
N PHE A 36 -23.56 11.65 -3.98
CA PHE A 36 -22.51 12.05 -4.91
C PHE A 36 -21.89 13.44 -4.61
N SER A 37 -22.28 14.13 -3.54
CA SER A 37 -21.80 15.50 -3.26
C SER A 37 -20.29 15.59 -3.02
N LEU A 38 -19.67 14.51 -2.53
CA LEU A 38 -18.22 14.46 -2.23
C LEU A 38 -17.40 13.72 -3.31
N VAL A 39 -17.97 13.45 -4.49
CA VAL A 39 -17.26 12.76 -5.59
C VAL A 39 -16.05 13.56 -6.08
N TRP A 40 -16.11 14.89 -6.04
CA TRP A 40 -14.96 15.74 -6.39
C TRP A 40 -13.74 15.49 -5.48
N VAL A 41 -13.96 15.18 -4.20
CA VAL A 41 -12.89 14.86 -3.25
C VAL A 41 -12.20 13.56 -3.65
N LEU A 42 -12.97 12.57 -4.08
CA LEU A 42 -12.43 11.30 -4.58
C LEU A 42 -11.55 11.52 -5.81
N LEU A 43 -11.97 12.38 -6.75
CA LEU A 43 -11.14 12.75 -7.91
C LEU A 43 -9.84 13.45 -7.50
N VAL A 44 -9.90 14.37 -6.54
CA VAL A 44 -8.72 15.05 -5.99
C VAL A 44 -7.81 14.05 -5.27
N GLY A 45 -8.37 13.07 -4.55
CA GLY A 45 -7.64 11.98 -3.92
C GLY A 45 -6.90 11.11 -4.93
N VAL A 46 -7.56 10.72 -6.03
CA VAL A 46 -6.95 9.96 -7.13
C VAL A 46 -5.79 10.72 -7.77
N VAL A 47 -5.99 12.02 -8.08
CA VAL A 47 -4.90 12.85 -8.61
C VAL A 47 -3.76 12.95 -7.59
N GLY A 48 -4.11 13.13 -6.31
CA GLY A 48 -3.17 13.21 -5.21
C GLY A 48 -2.29 11.97 -5.10
N ILE A 49 -2.88 10.77 -5.08
CA ILE A 49 -2.11 9.52 -4.99
C ILE A 49 -1.27 9.28 -6.24
N CYS A 50 -1.73 9.65 -7.44
CA CYS A 50 -0.92 9.57 -8.66
C CYS A 50 0.33 10.46 -8.59
N VAL A 51 0.18 11.70 -8.13
CA VAL A 51 1.31 12.63 -7.94
C VAL A 51 2.24 12.09 -6.86
N TYR A 52 1.68 11.58 -5.77
CA TYR A 52 2.44 11.04 -4.64
C TYR A 52 3.28 9.83 -5.03
N ALA A 53 2.70 8.89 -5.77
CA ALA A 53 3.39 7.73 -6.32
C ALA A 53 4.50 8.15 -7.31
N GLU A 54 4.26 9.15 -8.17
CA GLU A 54 5.29 9.68 -9.08
C GLU A 54 6.46 10.28 -8.30
N MET A 55 6.18 11.07 -7.26
CA MET A 55 7.21 11.68 -6.42
C MET A 55 8.04 10.61 -5.69
N ALA A 56 7.39 9.63 -5.08
CA ALA A 56 8.06 8.53 -4.39
C ALA A 56 8.96 7.73 -5.35
N GLY A 57 8.45 7.40 -6.54
CA GLY A 57 9.22 6.73 -7.59
C GLY A 57 10.41 7.57 -8.09
N ARG A 58 10.23 8.88 -8.27
CA ARG A 58 11.31 9.80 -8.67
C ARG A 58 12.41 9.87 -7.63
N VAL A 59 12.06 9.93 -6.35
CA VAL A 59 13.04 9.93 -5.24
C VAL A 59 13.85 8.63 -5.28
N ALA A 60 13.20 7.47 -5.37
CA ALA A 60 13.89 6.18 -5.46
C ALA A 60 14.82 6.08 -6.68
N ALA A 61 14.34 6.44 -7.87
CA ALA A 61 15.11 6.32 -9.10
C ALA A 61 16.29 7.30 -9.22
N VAL A 62 16.20 8.47 -8.58
CA VAL A 62 17.26 9.49 -8.63
C VAL A 62 18.25 9.35 -7.48
N ALA A 63 17.76 9.13 -6.27
CA ALA A 63 18.62 9.03 -5.09
C ALA A 63 19.30 7.65 -4.98
N GLY A 64 18.72 6.60 -5.59
CA GLY A 64 19.25 5.24 -5.49
C GLY A 64 19.19 4.66 -4.06
N ARG A 65 18.42 5.30 -3.18
CA ARG A 65 18.22 4.93 -1.78
C ARG A 65 16.73 5.08 -1.40
N PRO A 66 16.21 4.27 -0.48
CA PRO A 66 14.83 4.38 -0.02
C PRO A 66 14.60 5.71 0.71
N THR A 67 13.37 6.23 0.69
CA THR A 67 13.03 7.54 1.27
C THR A 67 13.39 7.65 2.76
N PHE A 68 13.26 6.54 3.50
CA PHE A 68 13.60 6.50 4.93
C PHE A 68 15.08 6.80 5.21
N ASP A 69 15.99 6.32 4.35
CA ASP A 69 17.42 6.59 4.47
C ASP A 69 17.73 8.08 4.26
N LEU A 70 17.04 8.71 3.32
CA LEU A 70 17.20 10.14 3.01
C LEU A 70 16.69 11.02 4.13
N VAL A 71 15.56 10.66 4.75
CA VAL A 71 15.01 11.35 5.93
C VAL A 71 16.04 11.34 7.06
N ARG A 72 16.68 10.19 7.32
CA ARG A 72 17.72 10.05 8.34
C ARG A 72 18.99 10.84 8.03
N GLU A 73 19.42 10.86 6.78
CA GLU A 73 20.62 11.58 6.36
C GLU A 73 20.43 13.11 6.37
N ARG A 74 19.27 13.59 5.90
CA ARG A 74 19.03 15.04 5.71
C ARG A 74 18.42 15.73 6.93
N LEU A 75 17.51 15.07 7.65
CA LEU A 75 16.79 15.66 8.79
C LEU A 75 17.35 15.22 10.15
N GLY A 76 18.37 14.36 10.14
CA GLY A 76 19.03 13.84 11.34
C GLY A 76 18.30 12.69 12.01
N PRO A 77 18.95 12.03 13.00
CA PRO A 77 18.46 10.80 13.60
C PRO A 77 17.21 10.97 14.47
N ARG A 78 17.02 12.14 15.11
CA ARG A 78 15.87 12.40 15.99
C ARG A 78 14.56 12.49 15.19
N THR A 79 14.58 13.28 14.10
CA THR A 79 13.43 13.43 13.19
C THR A 79 13.11 12.13 12.48
N ALA A 80 14.14 11.37 12.07
CA ALA A 80 13.94 10.05 11.48
C ALA A 80 13.33 9.04 12.44
N LEU A 81 13.70 9.07 13.73
CA LEU A 81 13.08 8.23 14.75
C LEU A 81 11.62 8.63 14.99
N ALA A 82 11.31 9.92 15.08
CA ALA A 82 9.93 10.40 15.19
C ALA A 82 9.09 9.95 13.98
N ASN A 83 9.62 10.08 12.76
CA ASN A 83 8.97 9.61 11.55
C ASN A 83 8.78 8.09 11.54
N LEU A 84 9.78 7.32 12.00
CA LEU A 84 9.67 5.85 12.11
C LEU A 84 8.55 5.45 13.07
N VAL A 85 8.52 6.04 14.26
CA VAL A 85 7.50 5.74 15.28
C VAL A 85 6.12 6.13 14.76
N GLY A 86 5.96 7.33 14.20
CA GLY A 86 4.70 7.78 13.61
C GLY A 86 4.21 6.86 12.49
N SER A 87 5.11 6.49 11.56
CA SER A 87 4.78 5.58 10.46
C SER A 87 4.41 4.18 10.96
N LEU A 88 5.10 3.67 11.98
CA LEU A 88 4.81 2.37 12.57
C LEU A 88 3.45 2.34 13.27
N LEU A 89 3.11 3.42 13.99
CA LEU A 89 1.79 3.56 14.63
C LEU A 89 0.67 3.59 13.59
N VAL A 90 0.80 4.41 12.54
CA VAL A 90 -0.20 4.50 11.47
C VAL A 90 -0.34 3.17 10.75
N THR A 91 0.78 2.52 10.39
CA THR A 91 0.74 1.21 9.73
C THR A 91 0.13 0.14 10.63
N GLY A 92 0.37 0.20 11.95
CA GLY A 92 -0.25 -0.70 12.92
C GLY A 92 -1.77 -0.50 13.01
N LEU A 93 -2.24 0.75 12.94
CA LEU A 93 -3.68 1.05 12.88
C LEU A 93 -4.31 0.56 11.58
N THR A 94 -3.64 0.75 10.43
CA THR A 94 -4.09 0.21 9.15
C THR A 94 -4.19 -1.31 9.21
N LEU A 95 -3.16 -2.00 9.72
CA LEU A 95 -3.20 -3.45 9.88
C LEU A 95 -4.35 -3.91 10.80
N ALA A 96 -4.59 -3.21 11.90
CA ALA A 96 -5.71 -3.51 12.79
C ALA A 96 -7.06 -3.34 12.07
N ALA A 97 -7.21 -2.28 11.25
CA ALA A 97 -8.39 -2.06 10.43
C ALA A 97 -8.58 -3.20 9.42
N GLU A 98 -7.53 -3.61 8.71
CA GLU A 98 -7.57 -4.73 7.75
C GLU A 98 -8.03 -6.04 8.40
N LEU A 99 -7.46 -6.39 9.55
CA LEU A 99 -7.84 -7.59 10.30
C LEU A 99 -9.31 -7.53 10.76
N ALA A 100 -9.75 -6.35 11.22
CA ALA A 100 -11.14 -6.12 11.57
C ALA A 100 -12.06 -6.23 10.35
N GLY A 101 -11.65 -5.70 9.19
CA GLY A 101 -12.38 -5.79 7.93
C GLY A 101 -12.64 -7.24 7.49
N VAL A 102 -11.60 -8.07 7.54
CA VAL A 102 -11.74 -9.50 7.25
C VAL A 102 -12.65 -10.19 8.27
N ALA A 103 -12.52 -9.87 9.56
CA ALA A 103 -13.38 -10.44 10.60
C ALA A 103 -14.86 -10.05 10.40
N LEU A 104 -15.14 -8.80 10.02
CA LEU A 104 -16.49 -8.32 9.69
C LEU A 104 -17.06 -9.01 8.44
N ALA A 105 -16.23 -9.23 7.42
CA ALA A 105 -16.63 -9.98 6.23
C ALA A 105 -17.01 -11.43 6.56
N ILE A 106 -16.27 -12.08 7.46
CA ILE A 106 -16.59 -13.43 7.94
C ILE A 106 -17.86 -13.42 8.79
N GLU A 107 -18.04 -12.43 9.68
CA GLU A 107 -19.26 -12.28 10.46
C GLU A 107 -20.51 -12.19 9.56
N LEU A 108 -20.42 -11.47 8.45
CA LEU A 108 -21.53 -11.34 7.49
C LEU A 108 -21.95 -12.69 6.87
N ILE A 109 -21.04 -13.66 6.79
CA ILE A 109 -21.29 -14.99 6.23
C ILE A 109 -21.69 -15.99 7.32
N SER A 110 -21.00 -15.93 8.47
CA SER A 110 -21.13 -16.94 9.53
C SER A 110 -22.14 -16.57 10.61
N SER A 111 -22.60 -15.31 10.66
CA SER A 111 -23.45 -14.75 11.73
C SER A 111 -22.87 -14.85 13.16
N VAL A 112 -21.55 -15.03 13.27
CA VAL A 112 -20.83 -15.11 14.54
C VAL A 112 -20.06 -13.82 14.76
N ALA A 113 -20.05 -13.31 15.99
CA ALA A 113 -19.44 -12.03 16.34
C ALA A 113 -17.97 -11.91 15.88
N HIS A 114 -17.62 -10.81 15.20
CA HIS A 114 -16.27 -10.53 14.70
C HIS A 114 -15.17 -10.62 15.76
N LEU A 115 -15.47 -10.29 17.03
CA LEU A 115 -14.50 -10.35 18.13
C LEU A 115 -13.84 -11.73 18.29
N LEU A 116 -14.56 -12.80 17.97
CA LEU A 116 -14.02 -14.17 18.00
C LEU A 116 -13.13 -14.46 16.76
N TRP A 117 -13.43 -13.82 15.64
CA TRP A 117 -12.72 -14.00 14.38
C TRP A 117 -11.40 -13.22 14.33
N VAL A 118 -11.32 -12.03 14.94
CA VAL A 118 -10.09 -11.20 14.95
C VAL A 118 -8.82 -11.97 15.33
N PRO A 119 -8.73 -12.69 16.47
CA PRO A 119 -7.52 -13.43 16.82
C PRO A 119 -7.23 -14.58 15.85
N LEU A 120 -8.26 -15.23 15.32
CA LEU A 120 -8.11 -16.33 14.37
C LEU A 120 -7.59 -15.83 13.01
N VAL A 121 -8.11 -14.71 12.52
CA VAL A 121 -7.63 -14.05 11.29
C VAL A 121 -6.19 -13.58 11.50
N GLY A 122 -5.87 -12.96 12.64
CA GLY A 122 -4.51 -12.55 12.98
C GLY A 122 -3.52 -13.73 12.97
N LEU A 123 -3.91 -14.86 13.57
CA LEU A 123 -3.10 -16.07 13.55
C LEU A 123 -2.94 -16.64 12.14
N ALA A 124 -4.00 -16.63 11.33
CA ALA A 124 -3.96 -17.10 9.95
C ALA A 124 -3.03 -16.23 9.10
N VAL A 125 -3.13 -14.89 9.19
CA VAL A 125 -2.23 -13.96 8.50
C VAL A 125 -0.79 -14.16 8.95
N TRP A 126 -0.54 -14.31 10.25
CA TRP A 126 0.79 -14.60 10.78
C TRP A 126 1.36 -15.92 10.22
N LEU A 127 0.56 -16.98 10.17
CA LEU A 127 0.94 -18.27 9.60
C LEU A 127 1.27 -18.16 8.11
N VAL A 128 0.47 -17.43 7.34
CA VAL A 128 0.70 -17.19 5.91
C VAL A 128 2.02 -16.45 5.70
N ILE A 129 2.29 -15.40 6.47
CA ILE A 129 3.54 -14.63 6.40
C ILE A 129 4.73 -15.53 6.75
N TRP A 130 4.61 -16.37 7.77
CA TRP A 130 5.69 -17.26 8.21
C TRP A 130 6.00 -18.37 7.20
N ARG A 131 4.98 -18.93 6.54
CA ARG A 131 5.11 -20.15 5.73
C ARG A 131 5.29 -19.89 4.24
N THR A 132 4.77 -18.77 3.74
CA THR A 132 4.65 -18.49 2.31
C THR A 132 5.86 -17.72 1.81
N ARG A 133 6.28 -17.99 0.56
CA ARG A 133 7.34 -17.21 -0.08
C ARG A 133 6.75 -15.90 -0.62
N PHE A 134 7.54 -14.84 -0.59
CA PHE A 134 7.16 -13.52 -1.10
C PHE A 134 6.61 -13.57 -2.54
N GLU A 135 7.27 -14.32 -3.43
CA GLU A 135 6.85 -14.50 -4.83
C GLU A 135 5.42 -15.05 -4.97
N THR A 136 5.00 -15.91 -4.04
CA THR A 136 3.65 -16.46 -4.03
C THR A 136 2.66 -15.45 -3.47
N MET A 137 3.04 -14.71 -2.43
CA MET A 137 2.19 -13.66 -1.86
C MET A 137 1.86 -12.60 -2.91
N GLU A 138 2.87 -12.10 -3.62
CA GLU A 138 2.68 -11.08 -4.67
C GLU A 138 1.72 -11.55 -5.77
N ARG A 139 1.86 -12.82 -6.23
CA ARG A 139 0.96 -13.39 -7.22
C ARG A 139 -0.47 -13.55 -6.70
N VAL A 140 -0.62 -14.03 -5.47
CA VAL A 140 -1.95 -14.27 -4.87
C VAL A 140 -2.65 -12.95 -4.62
N PHE A 141 -1.98 -11.96 -4.03
CA PHE A 141 -2.56 -10.63 -3.79
C PHE A 141 -2.83 -9.87 -5.09
N GLY A 142 -1.91 -9.97 -6.06
CA GLY A 142 -2.15 -9.45 -7.40
C GLY A 142 -3.44 -10.03 -7.99
N LEU A 143 -3.58 -11.36 -8.00
CA LEU A 143 -4.81 -12.01 -8.48
C LEU A 143 -6.04 -11.68 -7.63
N ALA A 144 -5.91 -11.51 -6.32
CA ALA A 144 -7.00 -11.10 -5.44
C ALA A 144 -7.54 -9.71 -5.81
N GLY A 145 -6.70 -8.82 -6.38
CA GLY A 145 -7.14 -7.54 -6.94
C GLY A 145 -8.19 -7.65 -8.04
N LEU A 146 -8.34 -8.81 -8.69
CA LEU A 146 -9.45 -9.06 -9.63
C LEU A 146 -10.82 -9.01 -8.95
N ALA A 147 -10.89 -9.18 -7.62
CA ALA A 147 -12.13 -9.02 -6.88
C ALA A 147 -12.72 -7.60 -7.00
N LEU A 148 -11.91 -6.59 -7.30
CA LEU A 148 -12.39 -5.22 -7.54
C LEU A 148 -13.33 -5.10 -8.76
N VAL A 149 -13.35 -6.09 -9.66
CA VAL A 149 -14.33 -6.15 -10.76
C VAL A 149 -15.76 -6.15 -10.23
N VAL A 150 -16.00 -6.63 -9.00
CA VAL A 150 -17.33 -6.58 -8.35
C VAL A 150 -17.84 -5.15 -8.24
N PHE A 151 -16.98 -4.16 -7.94
CA PHE A 151 -17.40 -2.76 -7.88
C PHE A 151 -17.79 -2.20 -9.25
N VAL A 152 -17.08 -2.61 -10.30
CA VAL A 152 -17.44 -2.25 -11.69
C VAL A 152 -18.83 -2.77 -12.02
N VAL A 153 -19.09 -4.05 -11.72
CA VAL A 153 -20.40 -4.67 -11.92
C VAL A 153 -21.48 -3.98 -11.09
N ALA A 154 -21.16 -3.62 -9.83
CA ALA A 154 -22.09 -2.92 -8.95
C ALA A 154 -22.52 -1.56 -9.51
N VAL A 155 -21.59 -0.76 -10.04
CA VAL A 155 -21.90 0.54 -10.67
C VAL A 155 -22.85 0.37 -11.86
N PHE A 156 -22.60 -0.61 -12.73
CA PHE A 156 -23.49 -0.87 -13.87
C PHE A 156 -24.87 -1.39 -13.44
N ARG A 157 -24.95 -2.15 -12.34
CA ARG A 157 -26.22 -2.67 -11.84
C ARG A 157 -27.05 -1.61 -11.11
N LEU A 158 -26.40 -0.64 -10.49
CA LEU A 158 -27.05 0.47 -9.79
C LEU A 158 -27.55 1.57 -10.74
N ASP A 159 -27.08 1.56 -11.99
CA ASP A 159 -27.41 2.53 -13.07
C ASP A 159 -27.53 3.97 -12.56
N PRO A 160 -26.45 4.55 -12.00
CA PRO A 160 -26.50 5.89 -11.44
C PRO A 160 -26.76 6.90 -12.55
N SER A 161 -27.52 7.95 -12.24
CA SER A 161 -27.75 9.06 -13.17
C SER A 161 -26.44 9.84 -13.38
N TRP A 162 -25.71 9.50 -14.45
CA TRP A 162 -24.41 10.09 -14.78
C TRP A 162 -24.44 11.62 -14.89
N GLY A 163 -25.57 12.20 -15.29
CA GLY A 163 -25.79 13.65 -15.28
C GLY A 163 -25.65 14.25 -13.88
N SER A 164 -26.23 13.62 -12.86
CA SER A 164 -26.13 14.10 -11.47
C SER A 164 -24.73 13.92 -10.88
N VAL A 165 -24.01 12.88 -11.30
CA VAL A 165 -22.61 12.65 -10.90
C VAL A 165 -21.73 13.77 -11.46
N LEU A 166 -21.87 14.07 -12.76
CA LEU A 166 -21.10 15.13 -13.42
C LEU A 166 -21.42 16.52 -12.84
N GLU A 167 -22.70 16.79 -12.60
CA GLU A 167 -23.13 18.06 -12.01
C GLU A 167 -22.50 18.26 -10.62
N ARG A 168 -22.51 17.23 -9.77
CA ARG A 168 -21.94 17.28 -8.41
C ARG A 168 -20.41 17.31 -8.39
N ILE A 169 -19.74 16.87 -9.46
CA ILE A 169 -18.30 17.09 -9.63
C ILE A 169 -18.00 18.57 -9.86
N THR A 170 -18.81 19.25 -10.68
CA THR A 170 -18.59 20.67 -11.04
C THR A 170 -19.18 21.66 -10.05
N HIS A 171 -20.25 21.28 -9.36
CA HIS A 171 -20.98 22.09 -8.40
C HIS A 171 -21.17 21.29 -7.10
N PRO A 172 -20.17 21.28 -6.21
CA PRO A 172 -20.29 20.61 -4.91
C PRO A 172 -21.31 21.33 -4.05
N GLU A 173 -22.38 20.62 -3.68
CA GLU A 173 -23.41 21.14 -2.78
C GLU A 173 -23.42 20.36 -1.46
N VAL A 174 -23.65 21.08 -0.36
CA VAL A 174 -23.88 20.47 0.94
C VAL A 174 -25.33 19.94 0.96
N PRO A 175 -25.56 18.64 1.19
CA PRO A 175 -26.90 18.09 1.26
C PRO A 175 -27.75 18.79 2.33
N HIS A 176 -29.03 18.98 2.04
CA HIS A 176 -29.97 19.60 2.97
C HIS A 176 -30.05 18.79 4.29
N GLY A 177 -29.71 19.43 5.41
CA GLY A 177 -29.74 18.81 6.75
C GLY A 177 -28.36 18.52 7.34
N GLU A 178 -27.28 18.62 6.57
CA GLU A 178 -25.92 18.45 7.07
C GLU A 178 -25.24 19.80 7.32
N GLY A 179 -24.52 19.90 8.44
CA GLY A 179 -23.75 21.09 8.77
C GLY A 179 -22.48 21.20 7.90
N LEU A 180 -22.09 22.42 7.55
CA LEU A 180 -20.80 22.70 6.89
C LEU A 180 -19.59 22.04 7.60
N PRO A 181 -19.48 22.05 8.95
CA PRO A 181 -18.36 21.39 9.63
C PRO A 181 -18.33 19.88 9.38
N THR A 182 -19.50 19.24 9.37
CA THR A 182 -19.64 17.80 9.12
C THR A 182 -19.25 17.47 7.68
N TYR A 183 -19.71 18.27 6.72
CA TYR A 183 -19.36 18.10 5.32
C TYR A 183 -17.84 18.16 5.10
N PHE A 184 -17.16 19.18 5.64
CA PHE A 184 -15.70 19.28 5.53
C PHE A 184 -14.95 18.21 6.32
N TYR A 185 -15.47 17.79 7.48
CA TYR A 185 -14.89 16.67 8.23
C TYR A 185 -14.84 15.40 7.38
N TYR A 186 -15.95 15.04 6.70
CA TYR A 186 -15.98 13.87 5.82
C TYR A 186 -15.21 14.06 4.53
N ALA A 187 -15.15 15.27 3.98
CA ALA A 187 -14.28 15.58 2.84
C ALA A 187 -12.80 15.33 3.19
N ILE A 188 -12.34 15.84 4.33
CA ILE A 188 -10.95 15.65 4.78
C ILE A 188 -10.71 14.18 5.12
N ALA A 189 -11.66 13.50 5.77
CA ALA A 189 -11.54 12.09 6.10
C ALA A 189 -11.43 11.20 4.85
N LEU A 190 -12.25 11.46 3.82
CA LEU A 190 -12.20 10.73 2.55
C LEU A 190 -10.90 11.01 1.79
N PHE A 191 -10.43 12.25 1.79
CA PHE A 191 -9.15 12.58 1.19
C PHE A 191 -7.97 11.91 1.94
N ALA A 192 -8.04 11.90 3.27
CA ALA A 192 -7.02 11.29 4.11
C ALA A 192 -7.01 9.75 4.01
N SER A 193 -8.17 9.10 3.84
CA SER A 193 -8.24 7.64 3.66
C SER A 193 -7.53 7.19 2.39
N ALA A 194 -7.58 8.00 1.32
CA ALA A 194 -6.89 7.71 0.07
C ALA A 194 -5.36 7.93 0.10
N MET A 195 -4.79 8.44 1.20
CA MET A 195 -3.38 8.78 1.31
C MET A 195 -2.73 8.11 2.51
N THR A 196 -2.19 6.92 2.31
CA THR A 196 -1.51 6.20 3.40
C THR A 196 0.01 6.40 3.38
N PRO A 197 0.65 6.69 4.53
CA PRO A 197 2.10 6.93 4.56
C PRO A 197 2.96 5.71 4.19
N TYR A 198 2.46 4.50 4.43
CA TYR A 198 3.23 3.27 4.19
C TYR A 198 3.52 3.06 2.71
N GLU A 199 2.65 3.55 1.82
CA GLU A 199 2.82 3.47 0.38
C GLU A 199 4.12 4.12 -0.08
N VAL A 200 4.55 5.25 0.51
CA VAL A 200 5.83 5.88 0.14
C VAL A 200 7.00 4.96 0.39
N PHE A 201 7.01 4.30 1.55
CA PHE A 201 8.09 3.42 1.93
C PHE A 201 8.06 2.15 1.07
N PHE A 202 6.87 1.65 0.76
CA PHE A 202 6.68 0.51 -0.13
C PHE A 202 7.12 0.82 -1.58
N PHE A 203 6.60 1.88 -2.20
CA PHE A 203 6.97 2.29 -3.56
C PHE A 203 8.46 2.63 -3.68
N SER A 204 9.03 3.34 -2.70
CA SER A 204 10.44 3.70 -2.76
C SER A 204 11.37 2.51 -2.57
N SER A 205 11.05 1.55 -1.71
CA SER A 205 11.84 0.33 -1.54
C SER A 205 11.72 -0.61 -2.74
N GLY A 206 10.51 -0.82 -3.27
CA GLY A 206 10.28 -1.60 -4.49
C GLY A 206 11.01 -1.03 -5.70
N GLY A 207 11.00 0.30 -5.88
CA GLY A 207 11.74 0.96 -6.95
C GLY A 207 13.26 0.77 -6.87
N ILE A 208 13.83 0.64 -5.66
CA ILE A 208 15.25 0.33 -5.48
C ILE A 208 15.54 -1.14 -5.77
N GLU A 209 14.67 -2.06 -5.35
CA GLU A 209 14.83 -3.50 -5.59
C GLU A 209 14.79 -3.83 -7.09
N GLU A 210 13.85 -3.21 -7.81
CA GLU A 210 13.72 -3.29 -9.27
C GLU A 210 14.73 -2.43 -10.04
N LYS A 211 15.58 -1.67 -9.32
CA LYS A 211 16.64 -0.81 -9.87
C LYS A 211 16.13 0.20 -10.90
N TRP A 212 15.01 0.85 -10.60
CA TRP A 212 14.43 1.87 -11.46
C TRP A 212 15.44 2.96 -11.79
N LYS A 213 15.58 3.25 -13.09
CA LYS A 213 16.39 4.35 -13.62
C LYS A 213 15.48 5.49 -14.04
N ARG A 214 16.05 6.67 -14.29
CA ARG A 214 15.32 7.84 -14.81
C ARG A 214 14.49 7.55 -16.07
N LYS A 215 14.88 6.55 -16.88
CA LYS A 215 14.14 6.13 -18.08
C LYS A 215 12.86 5.37 -17.74
N ASP A 216 12.84 4.65 -16.62
CA ASP A 216 11.68 3.88 -16.15
C ASP A 216 10.62 4.80 -15.51
N LEU A 217 11.00 6.03 -15.13
CA LEU A 217 10.06 7.07 -14.67
C LEU A 217 9.13 7.55 -15.79
N VAL A 218 9.58 7.52 -17.05
CA VAL A 218 8.73 7.87 -18.20
C VAL A 218 7.69 6.77 -18.40
N THR A 219 8.09 5.51 -18.24
CA THR A 219 7.17 4.37 -18.22
C THR A 219 6.23 4.47 -17.03
N ALA A 220 6.71 4.80 -15.82
CA ALA A 220 5.87 4.95 -14.63
C ALA A 220 4.86 6.11 -14.73
N ARG A 221 5.24 7.25 -15.35
CA ARG A 221 4.31 8.37 -15.65
C ARG A 221 3.31 8.03 -16.75
N ALA A 222 3.79 7.38 -17.80
CA ALA A 222 2.90 6.85 -18.83
C ALA A 222 1.96 5.82 -18.20
N THR A 223 2.42 5.02 -17.24
CA THR A 223 1.61 4.03 -16.53
C THR A 223 0.64 4.67 -15.53
N SER A 224 0.96 5.79 -14.87
CA SER A 224 -0.01 6.49 -14.01
C SER A 224 -1.12 7.22 -14.77
N SER A 225 -0.92 7.51 -16.07
CA SER A 225 -1.90 8.14 -16.96
C SER A 225 -2.46 7.21 -18.06
N SER A 226 -1.82 6.07 -18.29
CA SER A 226 -2.13 5.04 -19.30
C SER A 226 -1.39 3.75 -18.93
N VAL A 227 -1.97 2.97 -18.01
CA VAL A 227 -1.31 1.87 -17.26
C VAL A 227 -0.83 0.71 -18.15
N SER A 228 0.31 0.83 -18.88
CA SER A 228 0.96 -0.24 -19.69
C SER A 228 1.37 -1.47 -18.82
N PRO A 229 1.17 -2.74 -19.24
CA PRO A 229 1.33 -3.92 -18.39
C PRO A 229 2.79 -4.42 -18.30
N SER A 230 3.76 -3.64 -18.75
CA SER A 230 5.15 -4.10 -18.91
C SER A 230 5.90 -4.32 -17.60
N ALA A 231 5.37 -3.89 -16.45
CA ALA A 231 5.92 -4.23 -15.13
C ALA A 231 5.54 -5.65 -14.67
N ALA A 232 4.43 -6.21 -15.17
CA ALA A 232 3.99 -7.58 -14.84
C ALA A 232 4.65 -8.66 -15.73
N SER A 233 5.44 -8.25 -16.72
CA SER A 233 5.98 -9.16 -17.75
C SER A 233 7.50 -9.10 -17.93
N SER A 234 8.30 -8.66 -16.96
CA SER A 234 9.74 -8.97 -16.95
C SER A 234 9.92 -10.41 -16.45
N PRO A 235 10.08 -11.42 -17.35
CA PRO A 235 10.16 -12.80 -16.93
C PRO A 235 11.56 -13.03 -16.38
N CYS A 236 11.66 -13.29 -15.08
CA CYS A 236 12.34 -14.47 -14.55
C CYS A 236 13.67 -14.88 -15.25
N ARG A 237 14.63 -13.97 -15.46
CA ARG A 237 15.96 -14.31 -16.01
C ARG A 237 17.16 -14.04 -15.10
N SER A 238 16.99 -13.42 -13.94
CA SER A 238 18.13 -13.11 -13.04
C SER A 238 18.15 -13.90 -11.71
N TRP A 239 17.03 -14.44 -11.24
CA TRP A 239 16.97 -15.11 -9.93
C TRP A 239 17.55 -16.54 -9.91
N ARG A 240 17.81 -17.16 -11.07
CA ARG A 240 18.47 -18.48 -11.16
C ARG A 240 20.01 -18.43 -10.99
N ARG A 241 20.62 -17.24 -10.86
CA ARG A 241 22.09 -17.06 -10.88
C ARG A 241 22.68 -16.21 -9.73
N ARG A 242 22.11 -16.29 -8.53
CA ARG A 242 22.80 -15.87 -7.31
C ARG A 242 22.76 -16.95 -6.22
N ARG A 243 23.24 -18.15 -6.56
CA ARG A 243 24.09 -18.88 -5.61
C ARG A 243 25.38 -18.08 -5.49
N CYS A 244 25.85 -17.89 -4.27
CA CYS A 244 27.14 -17.34 -3.89
C CYS A 244 28.22 -17.54 -4.98
N CYS A 245 28.55 -16.49 -5.73
CA CYS A 245 29.79 -16.45 -6.49
C CYS A 245 30.85 -15.79 -5.60
N CYS A 246 31.49 -16.60 -4.75
CA CYS A 246 32.84 -16.31 -4.31
C CYS A 246 33.76 -16.46 -5.54
N THR A 247 34.07 -15.35 -6.21
CA THR A 247 35.11 -15.36 -7.25
C THR A 247 36.48 -15.41 -6.58
N ARG A 248 37.12 -16.57 -6.66
CA ARG A 248 38.51 -16.82 -6.24
C ARG A 248 39.45 -16.07 -7.19
N ARG A 249 40.09 -14.98 -6.73
CA ARG A 249 41.14 -14.27 -7.48
C ARG A 249 42.42 -14.26 -6.65
N GLY A 250 43.29 -15.25 -6.88
CA GLY A 250 44.62 -15.32 -6.25
C GLY A 250 44.61 -15.52 -4.73
N SER A 251 45.79 -15.51 -4.14
CA SER A 251 46.12 -15.95 -2.77
C SER A 251 45.64 -15.04 -1.63
N ARG A 252 44.59 -14.22 -1.82
CA ARG A 252 43.99 -13.41 -0.74
C ARG A 252 42.50 -13.69 -0.61
N TRP A 253 42.12 -14.21 0.55
CA TRP A 253 40.74 -14.21 1.04
C TRP A 253 40.41 -12.80 1.52
N THR A 254 39.63 -12.03 0.75
CA THR A 254 38.93 -10.87 1.30
C THR A 254 37.66 -11.38 1.99
N THR A 255 37.59 -11.12 3.29
CA THR A 255 36.47 -11.50 4.17
C THR A 255 35.16 -10.86 3.70
N CYS A 256 34.10 -11.68 3.67
CA CYS A 256 32.71 -11.22 3.63
C CYS A 256 32.44 -10.21 4.76
N PRO A 257 31.69 -9.12 4.54
CA PRO A 257 31.04 -8.43 5.63
C PRO A 257 29.98 -9.36 6.21
N ARG A 258 30.39 -10.01 7.29
CA ARG A 258 29.54 -10.79 8.20
C ARG A 258 28.38 -9.89 8.61
N TRP A 259 27.16 -10.38 8.43
CA TRP A 259 25.98 -10.00 9.20
C TRP A 259 26.39 -9.71 10.65
N SER A 260 26.44 -8.43 11.03
CA SER A 260 26.77 -8.06 12.41
C SER A 260 25.51 -8.18 13.25
N SER A 261 25.43 -9.34 13.89
CA SER A 261 24.64 -9.64 15.08
C SER A 261 24.91 -8.63 16.20
N ARG A 262 24.25 -7.47 16.17
CA ARG A 262 24.19 -6.51 17.28
C ARG A 262 22.76 -6.28 17.78
N TRP A 263 21.98 -7.35 17.78
CA TRP A 263 20.70 -7.50 18.50
C TRP A 263 20.71 -8.86 19.22
N ALA A 264 21.58 -8.97 20.22
CA ALA A 264 21.55 -10.05 21.22
C ALA A 264 22.43 -9.64 22.40
N THR A 265 21.83 -9.03 23.43
CA THR A 265 22.36 -9.17 24.79
C THR A 265 21.24 -9.70 25.69
N PRO A 266 21.51 -10.69 26.55
CA PRO A 266 20.50 -11.42 27.28
C PRO A 266 20.11 -10.68 28.55
N TRP A 267 18.83 -10.79 28.92
CA TRP A 267 18.43 -10.69 30.32
C TRP A 267 19.17 -11.77 31.12
N GLY A 268 19.90 -11.34 32.14
CA GLY A 268 20.58 -12.21 33.11
C GLY A 268 20.68 -11.48 34.44
N SER A 269 19.75 -11.78 35.33
CA SER A 269 19.71 -11.39 36.74
C SER A 269 20.92 -11.93 37.52
N SER A 270 21.55 -11.09 38.35
CA SER A 270 21.72 -11.26 39.82
C SER A 270 23.06 -10.73 40.37
N GLY A 271 22.96 -9.72 41.24
CA GLY A 271 23.64 -9.71 42.55
C GLY A 271 24.92 -8.89 42.75
N TRP A 272 25.08 -8.42 43.99
CA TRP A 272 26.22 -7.74 44.65
C TRP A 272 26.17 -6.19 44.61
N ALA A 273 25.62 -5.50 45.61
CA ALA A 273 26.04 -5.33 47.02
C ALA A 273 27.23 -4.37 47.21
N SER A 274 26.97 -3.33 48.02
CA SER A 274 27.88 -2.51 48.84
C SER A 274 29.11 -1.88 48.17
N SER A 275 29.10 -0.55 48.05
CA SER A 275 29.99 0.42 48.73
C SER A 275 29.50 1.83 48.47
#